data_AF-A0A2M7JFQ3-F1
#
_entry.id   AF-A0A2M7JFQ3-F1
#
_cell.length_a   1.000
_cell.length_b   1.000
_cell.length_c   1.000
_cell.angle_alpha   90.00
_cell.angle_beta   90.00
_cell.angle_gamma   90.00
#
_symmetry.space_group_name_H-M   'P 1'
#
loop_
_entity.id
_entity.type
_entity.pdbx_description
1 polymer ?
#
loop_
_entity_poly.entity_id
_entity_poly.type
_entity_poly.pdbx_seq_one_letter_code
_entity_poly.pdbx_strand_id
1 'polypeptide(L)' 'MKRLIKTTINGQDLELAVSPNQTLADLLRYELGLTGTKKGCEMG' A
#
# COMPACT_ATOMS: atom_id res chain seq x y z
N MET A 1 6.70 12.11 -8.34
CA MET A 1 7.11 11.08 -9.33
C MET A 1 6.99 9.72 -8.67
N LYS A 2 6.36 8.74 -9.35
CA LYS A 2 6.21 7.38 -8.82
C LYS A 2 7.53 6.61 -8.87
N ARG A 3 7.71 5.63 -7.98
CA ARG A 3 8.87 4.71 -7.94
C ARG A 3 8.39 3.26 -8.03
N LEU A 4 9.13 2.44 -8.75
CA LEU A 4 8.89 1.00 -8.78
C LEU A 4 9.48 0.35 -7.53
N ILE A 5 8.68 -0.49 -6.87
CA ILE A 5 9.11 -1.32 -5.75
C ILE A 5 8.72 -2.77 -6.00
N LYS A 6 9.49 -3.70 -5.45
CA LYS A 6 9.15 -5.13 -5.39
C LYS A 6 8.90 -5.50 -3.95
N THR A 7 7.80 -6.21 -3.69
CA THR A 7 7.41 -6.63 -2.35
C THR A 7 6.55 -7.89 -2.41
N THR A 8 6.42 -8.58 -1.28
CA THR A 8 5.53 -9.73 -1.14
C THR A 8 4.36 -9.33 -0.23
N ILE A 9 3.12 -9.44 -0.73
CA ILE A 9 1.90 -9.13 0.03
C ILE A 9 1.02 -10.38 0.05
N ASN A 10 0.64 -10.84 1.25
CA ASN A 10 -0.17 -12.06 1.43
C ASN A 10 0.39 -13.29 0.70
N GLY A 11 1.72 -13.42 0.65
CA GLY A 11 2.42 -14.52 -0.02
C GLY A 11 2.53 -14.39 -1.55
N GLN A 12 2.10 -13.27 -2.13
CA GLN A 12 2.20 -12.99 -3.56
C GLN A 12 3.28 -11.93 -3.82
N ASP A 13 4.20 -12.21 -4.74
CA ASP A 13 5.20 -11.24 -5.19
C ASP A 13 4.57 -10.23 -6.15
N LEU A 14 4.80 -8.95 -5.87
CA LEU A 14 4.21 -7.82 -6.58
C LEU A 14 5.28 -6.78 -6.94
N GLU A 15 5.14 -6.19 -8.13
CA GLU A 15 5.90 -5.04 -8.58
C GLU A 15 4.95 -3.85 -8.76
N LEU A 16 5.15 -2.78 -7.99
CA LEU A 16 4.18 -1.68 -7.84
C LEU A 16 4.84 -0.33 -8.12
N ALA A 17 4.13 0.55 -8.83
CA ALA A 17 4.51 1.95 -9.03
C ALA A 17 3.85 2.84 -7.97
N VAL A 18 4.59 3.13 -6.90
CA VAL A 18 4.07 3.81 -5.71
C VAL A 18 4.50 5.28 -5.64
N SER A 19 3.68 6.14 -5.03
CA SER A 19 4.11 7.50 -4.70
C SER A 19 4.93 7.48 -3.39
N PRO A 20 6.12 8.11 -3.31
CA PRO A 20 6.94 8.06 -2.09
C PRO A 20 6.29 8.64 -0.83
N ASN A 21 5.28 9.50 -0.98
CA ASN A 21 4.54 10.13 0.10
C ASN A 21 3.18 9.46 0.40
N GLN A 22 2.89 8.32 -0.22
CA GLN A 22 1.70 7.53 0.05
C GLN A 22 1.96 6.57 1.22
N THR A 23 1.00 6.45 2.13
CA THR A 23 1.12 5.49 3.23
C THR A 23 0.88 4.06 2.74
N LEU A 24 1.50 3.06 3.37
CA LEU A 24 1.22 1.66 3.06
C LEU A 24 -0.25 1.30 3.30
N ALA A 25 -0.87 1.88 4.34
CA ALA A 25 -2.30 1.68 4.59
C ALA A 25 -3.16 2.14 3.41
N ASP A 26 -2.83 3.29 2.81
CA ASP A 26 -3.55 3.80 1.63
C ASP A 26 -3.30 2.94 0.39
N LEU A 27 -2.05 2.51 0.17
CA LEU A 27 -1.71 1.60 -0.93
C LEU A 27 -2.53 0.31 -0.85
N LEU A 28 -2.55 -0.34 0.32
CA LEU A 28 -3.29 -1.57 0.55
C LEU A 28 -4.80 -1.38 0.31
N ARG A 29 -5.39 -0.31 0.85
CA ARG A 29 -6.84 -0.11 0.83
C ARG A 29 -7.36 0.37 -0.52
N TYR A 30 -6.67 1.32 -1.15
CA TYR A 30 -7.20 2.06 -2.29
C TYR A 30 -6.62 1.60 -3.63
N GLU A 31 -5.34 1.20 -3.68
CA GLU A 31 -4.76 0.67 -4.92
C GLU A 31 -4.97 -0.84 -5.02
N LEU A 32 -4.77 -1.58 -3.92
CA LEU A 32 -4.86 -3.05 -3.91
C LEU A 32 -6.22 -3.59 -3.44
N GLY A 33 -7.14 -2.72 -2.99
CA GLY A 33 -8.48 -3.13 -2.55
C GLY A 33 -8.52 -3.99 -1.27
N LEU A 34 -7.41 -4.11 -0.54
CA LEU A 34 -7.28 -4.91 0.67
C LEU A 34 -7.81 -4.11 1.88
N THR A 35 -9.14 -4.09 2.04
CA THR A 35 -9.83 -3.25 3.03
C THR A 35 -9.83 -3.77 4.48
N GLY A 36 -9.12 -4.88 4.73
CA GLY A 36 -8.93 -5.47 6.06
C GLY A 36 -8.19 -4.54 7.02
N THR A 37 -7.08 -3.94 6.57
CA THR A 37 -6.35 -2.90 7.31
C THR A 37 -7.25 -1.69 7.52
N LYS A 38 -7.54 -1.32 8.77
CA LYS A 38 -8.42 -0.18 9.10
C LYS A 38 -7.58 1.08 9.36
N LYS A 39 -8.11 2.25 8.99
CA LYS A 39 -7.61 3.55 9.44
C LYS A 39 -8.60 4.08 10.48
N GLY A 40 -8.17 4.17 11.73
CA GLY A 40 -9.01 4.55 12.87
C GLY A 40 -8.95 6.05 13.13
N CYS A 41 -7.81 6.52 13.64
CA CYS A 41 -7.41 7.92 13.54
C CYS A 41 -6.17 8.01 12.65
N GLU A 42 -6.01 9.12 11.94
CA GLU A 42 -4.82 9.36 11.11
C GLU A 42 -3.58 9.77 11.95
N MET A 43 -3.71 9.70 13.28
CA MET A 43 -2.65 9.92 14.26
C MET A 43 -2.26 8.57 14.89
N GLY A 44 -1.55 7.75 14.11
CA GLY A 44 -1.05 6.43 14.48
C GLY A 44 -0.29 5.79 13.34
#